data_AF-K2CXM4-F1
#
_entry.id   AF-K2CXM4-F1
#
_cell.length_a   1.000
_cell.length_b   1.000
_cell.length_c   1.000
_cell.angle_alpha   90.00
_cell.angle_beta   90.00
_cell.angle_gamma   90.00
#
_symmetry.space_group_name_H-M   'P 1'
#
loop_
_entity.id
_entity.type
_entity.pdbx_description
1 polymer ?
#
loop_
_entity_poly.entity_id
_entity_poly.type
_entity_poly.pdbx_seq_one_letter_code
_entity_poly.pdbx_strand_id
1 'polypeptide(L)'
;MFVLSLITLTIITITTLGLIAGSLTFHQNSKYTTNALQANNLAEAGIDKAVAFLNSSGGTYNGEGETQLGPGTYEVTVANISASNKLIKATGYIPDKENAKTKRSVQLEVSKGTGVAFNYGLQIGEGGLVMGNGAIIDGSLYSNGNITAGNTNSFTGDVYIAGGIQPTADQQTECIDLNCQDYLFGKNVAGSNILDVAQSFSPSATGTLNKVSLKLKKAGSTPNVTVRILTNNNNSPTKTVLTSGTLNANLVTNSDPPSFVDIPMSPPVNLNSSTNYWIMVDTSSDPSNYWSWSADSLQTYTPGAAKWSQNWNAGSPVWNSTTYDLGFKTYTGGVVTSFSTGNSSSVNGDVHANTISGGSYTISGDAYYQTISQSVTVSGTLYPGSQDPAATVFPVSDSNISEWKNEAETANVFSGNITGCNMNLGPGKYIGSLTLDNNCTVNITSPVWITGNIITGNSVKFKLSPSAGSSSGMVIVDGTTTLGNGCVTNSCGFLGSGTPGSYLMLLSIYDSRTNGNSALVTGNNFFSGIYYLPYGIVTLGNDAKFTELSAWKLVLGNNLRLNYDQGLANVFFSSGPSGSYSVIKGTYQSK
;
A
#
# COMPACT_ATOMS: atom_id res chain seq x y z
N MET A 1 18.85 63.09 67.66
CA MET A 1 19.64 62.76 66.45
C MET A 1 20.02 61.27 66.40
N PHE A 2 20.54 60.68 67.48
CA PHE A 2 20.96 59.26 67.53
C PHE A 2 19.85 58.21 67.29
N VAL A 3 18.63 58.44 67.83
CA VAL A 3 17.49 57.54 67.62
C VAL A 3 17.03 57.55 66.16
N LEU A 4 17.02 58.73 65.52
CA LEU A 4 16.64 58.86 64.12
C LEU A 4 17.65 58.15 63.21
N SER A 5 18.95 58.29 63.45
CA SER A 5 19.98 57.57 62.68
C SER A 5 19.90 56.05 62.85
N LEU A 6 19.52 55.56 64.04
CA LEU A 6 19.35 54.13 64.30
C LEU A 6 18.15 53.58 63.51
N ILE A 7 17.02 54.30 63.52
CA ILE A 7 15.82 53.93 62.74
C ILE A 7 16.14 53.90 61.25
N THR A 8 16.81 54.93 60.71
CA THR A 8 17.21 54.97 59.29
C THR A 8 18.14 53.82 58.93
N LEU A 9 19.10 53.47 59.80
CA LEU A 9 20.00 52.35 59.59
C LEU A 9 19.25 51.00 59.58
N THR A 10 18.30 50.78 60.50
CA THR A 10 17.47 49.56 60.49
C THR A 10 16.59 49.45 59.24
N ILE A 11 16.05 50.56 58.74
CA ILE A 11 15.25 50.54 57.50
C ILE A 11 16.15 50.19 56.30
N ILE A 12 17.37 50.75 56.23
CA ILE A 12 18.34 50.44 55.18
C ILE A 12 18.78 48.97 55.25
N THR A 13 19.03 48.41 56.45
CA THR A 13 19.44 47.01 56.57
C THR A 13 18.31 46.04 56.22
N ILE A 14 17.07 46.32 56.63
CA ILE A 14 15.91 45.48 56.28
C ILE A 14 15.63 45.54 54.77
N THR A 15 15.68 46.72 54.16
CA THR A 15 15.46 46.88 52.70
C THR A 15 16.57 46.23 51.87
N THR A 16 17.84 46.36 52.28
CA THR A 16 18.96 45.70 51.59
C THR A 16 18.90 44.17 51.74
N LEU A 17 18.58 43.63 52.92
CA LEU A 17 18.35 42.19 53.10
C LEU A 17 17.17 41.68 52.26
N GLY A 18 16.08 42.45 52.17
CA GLY A 18 14.96 42.14 51.29
C GLY A 18 15.34 42.08 49.82
N LEU A 19 16.16 43.04 49.34
CA LEU A 19 16.68 43.06 47.97
C LEU A 19 17.61 41.87 47.68
N ILE A 20 18.52 41.52 48.61
CA ILE A 20 19.42 40.38 48.47
C ILE A 20 18.64 39.06 48.42
N ALA A 21 17.68 38.87 49.33
CA ALA A 21 16.84 37.68 49.35
C ALA A 21 15.98 37.56 48.08
N GLY A 22 15.41 38.68 47.60
CA GLY A 22 14.68 38.72 46.34
C GLY A 22 15.56 38.39 45.13
N SER A 23 16.76 38.95 45.06
CA SER A 23 17.73 38.69 43.99
C SER A 23 18.20 37.22 43.96
N LEU A 24 18.47 36.64 45.13
CA LEU A 24 18.87 35.23 45.23
C LEU A 24 17.75 34.30 44.76
N THR A 25 16.51 34.57 45.17
CA THR A 25 15.32 33.81 44.74
C THR A 25 15.10 33.94 43.24
N PHE A 26 15.23 35.15 42.69
CA PHE A 26 15.14 35.39 41.24
C PHE A 26 16.21 34.63 40.45
N HIS A 27 17.45 34.63 40.94
CA HIS A 27 18.55 33.89 40.32
C HIS A 27 18.33 32.37 40.36
N GLN A 28 17.84 31.84 41.48
CA GLN A 28 17.50 30.42 41.61
C GLN A 28 16.37 30.02 40.66
N ASN A 29 15.30 30.81 40.60
CA ASN A 29 14.17 30.58 39.69
C ASN A 29 14.59 30.68 38.23
N SER A 30 15.43 31.67 37.88
CA SER A 30 15.95 31.83 36.52
C SER A 30 16.82 30.63 36.11
N LYS A 31 17.70 30.15 37.00
CA LYS A 31 18.48 28.93 36.76
C LYS A 31 17.60 27.70 36.60
N TYR A 32 16.58 27.55 37.45
CA TYR A 32 15.64 26.43 37.35
C TYR A 32 14.90 26.44 36.01
N THR A 33 14.39 27.60 35.58
CA THR A 33 13.70 27.76 34.28
C THR A 33 14.63 27.43 33.11
N THR A 34 15.87 27.95 33.11
CA THR A 34 16.86 27.62 32.08
C THR A 34 17.17 26.13 32.04
N ASN A 35 17.42 25.51 33.20
CA ASN A 35 17.69 24.07 33.29
C ASN A 35 16.47 23.24 32.84
N ALA A 36 15.25 23.69 33.13
CA ALA A 36 14.02 23.02 32.68
C ALA A 36 13.85 23.09 31.16
N LEU A 37 14.13 24.25 30.55
CA LEU A 37 14.12 24.39 29.09
C LEU A 37 15.20 23.54 28.42
N GLN A 38 16.41 23.52 29.00
CA GLN A 38 17.50 22.67 28.51
C GLN A 38 17.13 21.19 28.60
N ALA A 39 16.60 20.72 29.74
CA ALA A 39 16.14 19.35 29.90
C ALA A 39 15.02 18.98 28.91
N ASN A 40 14.08 19.90 28.63
CA ASN A 40 13.03 19.68 27.64
C ASN A 40 13.62 19.55 26.22
N ASN A 41 14.53 20.45 25.83
CA ASN A 41 15.17 20.39 24.51
C ASN A 41 16.00 19.11 24.32
N LEU A 42 16.64 18.60 25.38
CA LEU A 42 17.33 17.30 25.35
C LEU A 42 16.35 16.14 25.14
N ALA A 43 15.18 16.19 25.77
CA ALA A 43 14.14 15.20 25.56
C ALA A 43 13.58 15.24 24.12
N GLU A 44 13.33 16.44 23.56
CA GLU A 44 12.91 16.60 22.16
C GLU A 44 13.95 16.04 21.18
N ALA A 45 15.23 16.35 21.39
CA ALA A 45 16.31 15.81 20.56
C ALA A 45 16.37 14.27 20.62
N GLY A 46 16.11 13.70 21.79
CA GLY A 46 15.99 12.25 21.95
C GLY A 46 14.82 11.65 21.17
N ILE A 47 13.66 12.32 21.14
CA ILE A 47 12.51 11.91 20.33
C ILE A 47 12.82 11.98 18.83
N ASP A 48 13.35 13.11 18.35
CA ASP A 48 13.65 13.30 16.93
C ASP A 48 14.64 12.23 16.45
N LYS A 49 15.66 11.96 17.25
CA LYS A 49 16.61 10.88 17.01
C LYS A 49 15.91 9.52 17.02
N ALA A 50 15.06 9.24 18.01
CA ALA A 50 14.35 7.97 18.11
C ALA A 50 13.49 7.67 16.87
N VAL A 51 12.77 8.68 16.36
CA VAL A 51 11.99 8.56 15.12
C VAL A 51 12.90 8.27 13.93
N ALA A 52 14.02 9.00 13.80
CA ALA A 52 14.99 8.78 12.74
C ALA A 52 15.61 7.37 12.78
N PHE A 53 15.95 6.86 13.97
CA PHE A 53 16.49 5.52 14.15
C PHE A 53 15.45 4.42 13.96
N LEU A 54 14.21 4.62 14.37
CA LEU A 54 13.11 3.70 14.05
C LEU A 54 12.93 3.56 12.53
N ASN A 55 13.04 4.65 11.79
CA ASN A 55 12.95 4.65 10.34
C ASN A 55 14.16 4.01 9.67
N SER A 56 15.39 4.28 10.12
CA SER A 56 16.60 3.70 9.53
C SER A 56 16.83 2.23 9.87
N SER A 57 16.30 1.75 10.99
CA SER A 57 16.45 0.37 11.48
C SER A 57 15.26 -0.54 11.15
N GLY A 58 14.32 -0.08 10.33
CA GLY A 58 13.12 -0.85 9.97
C GLY A 58 12.24 -1.21 11.17
N GLY A 59 12.22 -0.36 12.20
CA GLY A 59 11.42 -0.54 13.43
C GLY A 59 12.06 -1.36 14.54
N THR A 60 13.33 -1.77 14.40
CA THR A 60 14.05 -2.58 15.39
C THR A 60 14.71 -1.79 16.51
N TYR A 61 14.78 -0.45 16.40
CA TYR A 61 15.26 0.42 17.47
C TYR A 61 14.37 0.32 18.72
N ASN A 62 14.98 -0.06 19.85
CA ASN A 62 14.31 -0.29 21.13
C ASN A 62 14.55 0.84 22.16
N GLY A 63 15.15 1.96 21.74
CA GLY A 63 15.60 3.03 22.63
C GLY A 63 17.10 2.99 22.88
N GLU A 64 17.56 3.87 23.77
CA GLU A 64 18.95 3.97 24.19
C GLU A 64 19.07 4.39 25.65
N GLY A 65 20.15 3.93 26.27
CA GLY A 65 20.51 4.34 27.63
C GLY A 65 20.95 5.81 27.69
N GLU A 66 21.37 6.22 28.88
CA GLU A 66 21.80 7.60 29.13
C GLU A 66 22.93 8.02 28.18
N THR A 67 22.68 9.09 27.43
CA THR A 67 23.56 9.62 26.39
C THR A 67 23.82 11.09 26.65
N GLN A 68 25.09 11.48 26.66
CA GLN A 68 25.51 12.87 26.83
C GLN A 68 25.18 13.70 25.58
N LEU A 69 24.56 14.87 25.77
CA LEU A 69 24.34 15.85 24.72
C LEU A 69 24.36 17.27 25.32
N GLY A 70 25.35 18.07 24.93
CA GLY A 70 25.50 19.43 25.44
C GLY A 70 25.63 19.48 26.97
N PRO A 71 24.83 20.31 27.68
CA PRO A 71 24.98 20.56 29.12
C PRO A 71 24.39 19.45 30.02
N GLY A 72 23.81 18.39 29.44
CA GLY A 72 23.38 17.25 30.23
C GLY A 72 23.19 15.97 29.43
N THR A 73 22.26 15.13 29.88
CA THR A 73 22.03 13.80 29.30
C THR A 73 20.58 13.59 28.91
N TYR A 74 20.33 12.60 28.06
CA TYR A 74 18.98 12.10 27.78
C TYR A 74 18.97 10.58 27.69
N GLU A 75 17.81 9.97 27.88
CA GLU A 75 17.55 8.57 27.60
C GLU A 75 16.27 8.41 26.77
N VAL A 76 16.18 7.33 26.01
CA VAL A 76 15.01 7.02 25.16
C VAL A 76 14.53 5.61 25.43
N THR A 77 13.22 5.46 25.57
CA THR A 77 12.55 4.15 25.64
C THR A 77 11.52 4.05 24.53
N VAL A 78 11.44 2.88 23.90
CA VAL A 78 10.44 2.57 22.87
C VAL A 78 9.62 1.36 23.31
N ALA A 79 8.30 1.50 23.36
CA ALA A 79 7.38 0.42 23.67
C ALA A 79 6.46 0.12 22.47
N ASN A 80 6.17 -1.15 22.23
CA ASN A 80 5.21 -1.55 21.19
C ASN A 80 3.78 -1.42 21.73
N ILE A 81 2.92 -0.69 21.02
CA ILE A 81 1.47 -0.63 21.29
C ILE A 81 0.76 -1.68 20.42
N SER A 82 1.14 -1.76 19.14
CA SER A 82 0.66 -2.75 18.17
C SER A 82 1.77 -3.09 17.16
N ALA A 83 1.45 -3.89 16.12
CA ALA A 83 2.39 -4.18 15.03
C ALA A 83 2.83 -2.91 14.27
N SER A 84 1.95 -1.90 14.16
CA SER A 84 2.21 -0.66 13.43
C SER A 84 2.51 0.53 14.35
N ASN A 85 2.10 0.51 15.62
CA ASN A 85 2.18 1.67 16.52
C ASN A 85 3.18 1.44 17.66
N LYS A 86 4.00 2.45 17.93
CA LYS A 86 4.98 2.45 19.03
C LYS A 86 4.84 3.72 19.86
N LEU A 87 5.08 3.61 21.16
CA LEU A 87 5.21 4.73 22.08
C LEU A 87 6.70 5.05 22.24
N ILE A 88 7.10 6.28 21.94
CA ILE A 88 8.44 6.79 22.22
C ILE A 88 8.35 7.67 23.45
N LYS A 89 9.22 7.44 24.43
CA LYS A 89 9.39 8.31 25.59
C LYS A 89 10.87 8.65 25.75
N ALA A 90 11.18 9.93 25.66
CA ALA A 90 12.52 10.47 25.93
C ALA A 90 12.51 11.27 27.23
N THR A 91 13.57 11.17 28.02
CA THR A 91 13.74 11.95 29.25
C THR A 91 15.09 12.65 29.23
N GLY A 92 15.08 13.97 29.34
CA GLY A 92 16.28 14.80 29.47
C GLY A 92 16.57 15.13 30.93
N TYR A 93 17.85 15.12 31.29
CA TYR A 93 18.38 15.40 32.62
C TYR A 93 19.42 16.51 32.57
N ILE A 94 19.40 17.37 33.58
CA ILE A 94 20.46 18.36 33.82
C ILE A 94 20.98 18.20 35.26
N PRO A 95 22.29 17.98 35.48
CA PRO A 95 23.30 17.65 34.47
C PRO A 95 23.20 16.19 33.98
N ASP A 96 22.81 15.25 34.83
CA ASP A 96 22.79 13.81 34.52
C ASP A 96 21.68 13.11 35.30
N LYS A 97 21.44 11.83 35.01
CA LYS A 97 20.38 11.02 35.60
C LYS A 97 20.61 10.73 37.08
N GLU A 98 21.86 10.57 37.49
CA GLU A 98 22.22 10.25 38.89
C GLU A 98 22.01 11.46 39.81
N ASN A 99 22.34 12.67 39.32
CA ASN A 99 22.33 13.92 40.08
C ASN A 99 21.39 14.97 39.46
N ALA A 100 20.24 14.52 38.93
CA ALA A 100 19.31 15.38 38.19
C ALA A 100 18.77 16.54 39.04
N LYS A 101 19.22 17.77 38.73
CA LYS A 101 18.65 19.01 39.26
C LYS A 101 17.31 19.31 38.63
N THR A 102 17.18 19.00 37.34
CA THR A 102 15.93 19.10 36.60
C THR A 102 15.80 17.91 35.66
N LYS A 103 14.57 17.38 35.53
CA LYS A 103 14.19 16.35 34.58
C LYS A 103 12.94 16.77 33.81
N ARG A 104 12.90 16.47 32.52
CA ARG A 104 11.71 16.63 31.67
C ARG A 104 11.56 15.38 30.82
N SER A 105 10.34 14.89 30.71
CA SER A 105 10.03 13.76 29.84
C SER A 105 9.06 14.21 28.76
N VAL A 106 9.35 13.82 27.52
CA VAL A 106 8.45 13.99 26.39
C VAL A 106 8.07 12.60 25.91
N GLN A 107 6.81 12.41 25.56
CA GLN A 107 6.33 11.18 24.93
C GLN A 107 5.41 11.48 23.76
N LEU A 108 5.44 10.61 22.76
CA LEU A 108 4.52 10.63 21.62
C LEU A 108 4.34 9.22 21.07
N GLU A 109 3.25 9.02 20.34
CA GLU A 109 3.02 7.80 19.59
C GLU A 109 3.46 8.01 18.13
N VAL A 110 4.07 6.98 17.57
CA VAL A 110 4.36 6.88 16.15
C VAL A 110 3.61 5.71 15.54
N SER A 111 3.14 5.88 14.31
CA SER A 111 2.53 4.82 13.52
C SER A 111 3.23 4.65 12.19
N LYS A 112 3.41 3.41 11.78
CA LYS A 112 3.73 3.01 10.42
C LYS A 112 2.44 2.99 9.59
N GLY A 113 2.50 3.38 8.33
CA GLY A 113 1.35 3.25 7.44
C GLY A 113 0.92 1.80 7.29
N THR A 114 -0.31 1.59 6.83
CA THR A 114 -0.88 0.25 6.70
C THR A 114 -0.06 -0.58 5.70
N GLY A 115 0.32 -1.80 6.09
CA GLY A 115 1.10 -2.71 5.25
C GLY A 115 0.38 -3.14 3.98
N VAL A 116 1.14 -3.79 3.09
CA VAL A 116 0.64 -4.45 1.90
C VAL A 116 0.34 -5.92 2.26
N ALA A 117 -0.80 -6.44 1.81
CA ALA A 117 -1.22 -7.81 2.09
C ALA A 117 -1.33 -8.62 0.80
N PHE A 118 -0.49 -9.65 0.65
CA PHE A 118 -0.59 -10.62 -0.43
C PHE A 118 -1.31 -11.85 0.11
N ASN A 119 -2.62 -11.94 -0.13
CA ASN A 119 -3.48 -12.94 0.51
C ASN A 119 -3.59 -14.27 -0.25
N TYR A 120 -3.04 -14.33 -1.46
CA TYR A 120 -3.16 -15.48 -2.36
C TYR A 120 -1.77 -15.97 -2.74
N GLY A 121 -1.65 -17.28 -3.01
CA GLY A 121 -0.44 -17.84 -3.59
C GLY A 121 -0.16 -17.20 -4.95
N LEU A 122 -1.19 -17.13 -5.79
CA LEU A 122 -1.17 -16.37 -7.04
C LEU A 122 -2.36 -15.42 -7.07
N GLN A 123 -2.07 -14.15 -7.37
CA GLN A 123 -3.09 -13.19 -7.75
C GLN A 123 -2.87 -12.75 -9.19
N ILE A 124 -3.83 -13.07 -10.05
CA ILE A 124 -3.71 -12.89 -11.50
C ILE A 124 -4.75 -11.88 -11.97
N GLY A 125 -4.30 -10.93 -12.81
CA GLY A 125 -5.17 -9.95 -13.43
C GLY A 125 -6.04 -10.53 -14.55
N GLU A 126 -6.60 -9.63 -15.36
CA GLU A 126 -7.55 -9.96 -16.44
C GLU A 126 -6.90 -10.76 -17.57
N GLY A 127 -5.57 -10.76 -17.68
CA GLY A 127 -4.83 -11.52 -18.67
C GLY A 127 -4.83 -13.04 -18.43
N GLY A 128 -5.20 -13.46 -17.22
CA GLY A 128 -5.39 -14.87 -16.87
C GLY A 128 -4.10 -15.66 -16.68
N LEU A 129 -4.27 -16.96 -16.44
CA LEU A 129 -3.19 -17.90 -16.19
C LEU A 129 -3.18 -18.98 -17.27
N VAL A 130 -2.04 -19.17 -17.91
CA VAL A 130 -1.73 -20.32 -18.75
C VAL A 130 -0.65 -21.13 -18.07
N MET A 131 -0.87 -22.43 -17.87
CA MET A 131 0.03 -23.31 -17.13
C MET A 131 0.28 -24.60 -17.89
N GLY A 132 1.52 -25.08 -17.86
CA GLY A 132 1.93 -26.37 -18.41
C GLY A 132 1.37 -27.57 -17.62
N ASN A 133 2.05 -28.71 -17.76
CA ASN A 133 1.71 -29.94 -17.06
C ASN A 133 2.48 -30.06 -15.74
N GLY A 134 1.93 -30.79 -14.77
CA GLY A 134 2.69 -31.26 -13.59
C GLY A 134 2.98 -30.20 -12.54
N ALA A 135 2.32 -29.03 -12.58
CA ALA A 135 2.55 -27.97 -11.63
C ALA A 135 1.87 -28.24 -10.28
N ILE A 136 2.48 -27.73 -9.21
CA ILE A 136 1.95 -27.77 -7.84
C ILE A 136 1.83 -26.34 -7.34
N ILE A 137 0.60 -25.92 -7.06
CA ILE A 137 0.29 -24.63 -6.44
C ILE A 137 -0.08 -24.88 -4.98
N ASP A 138 0.85 -24.54 -4.09
CA ASP A 138 0.62 -24.63 -2.65
C ASP A 138 0.08 -23.30 -2.11
N GLY A 139 -1.25 -23.22 -1.97
CA GLY A 139 -2.00 -22.02 -1.58
C GLY A 139 -3.24 -21.76 -2.45
N SER A 140 -4.09 -20.83 -2.02
CA SER A 140 -5.27 -20.41 -2.79
C SER A 140 -4.86 -19.53 -3.98
N LEU A 141 -5.61 -19.64 -5.07
CA LEU A 141 -5.39 -18.96 -6.33
C LEU A 141 -6.57 -18.06 -6.65
N TYR A 142 -6.28 -16.81 -7.03
CA TYR A 142 -7.29 -15.86 -7.49
C TYR A 142 -6.95 -15.33 -8.88
N SER A 143 -7.89 -15.39 -9.83
CA SER A 143 -7.73 -14.79 -11.15
C SER A 143 -8.93 -13.93 -11.55
N ASN A 144 -8.65 -12.73 -12.08
CA ASN A 144 -9.64 -11.89 -12.75
C ASN A 144 -9.85 -12.27 -14.23
N GLY A 145 -9.22 -13.35 -14.69
CA GLY A 145 -9.27 -13.83 -16.07
C GLY A 145 -9.37 -15.35 -16.15
N ASN A 146 -9.29 -15.88 -17.37
CA ASN A 146 -9.33 -17.32 -17.61
C ASN A 146 -8.11 -18.03 -17.01
N ILE A 147 -8.33 -19.24 -16.51
CA ILE A 147 -7.27 -20.17 -16.15
C ILE A 147 -7.32 -21.36 -17.11
N THR A 148 -6.20 -21.62 -17.79
CA THR A 148 -6.00 -22.77 -18.65
C THR A 148 -4.73 -23.50 -18.25
N ALA A 149 -4.88 -24.72 -17.74
CA ALA A 149 -3.78 -25.54 -17.26
C ALA A 149 -3.68 -26.86 -18.03
N GLY A 150 -2.47 -27.39 -18.15
CA GLY A 150 -2.21 -28.70 -18.74
C GLY A 150 -2.68 -29.85 -17.85
N ASN A 151 -2.09 -31.03 -18.05
CA ASN A 151 -2.41 -32.25 -17.32
C ASN A 151 -1.67 -32.32 -15.98
N THR A 152 -2.12 -33.21 -15.10
CA THR A 152 -1.43 -33.60 -13.86
C THR A 152 -1.08 -32.43 -12.94
N ASN A 153 -1.92 -31.39 -12.90
CA ASN A 153 -1.70 -30.22 -12.05
C ASN A 153 -2.38 -30.42 -10.68
N SER A 154 -1.75 -29.94 -9.61
CA SER A 154 -2.26 -30.04 -8.24
C SER A 154 -2.43 -28.65 -7.63
N PHE A 155 -3.64 -28.33 -7.21
CA PHE A 155 -3.97 -27.10 -6.46
C PHE A 155 -4.32 -27.49 -5.03
N THR A 156 -3.53 -27.04 -4.04
CA THR A 156 -3.75 -27.45 -2.64
C THR A 156 -4.82 -26.64 -1.94
N GLY A 157 -5.05 -25.40 -2.37
CA GLY A 157 -6.08 -24.50 -1.85
C GLY A 157 -7.25 -24.32 -2.79
N ASP A 158 -8.02 -23.27 -2.52
CA ASP A 158 -9.19 -22.88 -3.31
C ASP A 158 -8.78 -22.15 -4.60
N VAL A 159 -9.65 -22.23 -5.60
CA VAL A 159 -9.46 -21.63 -6.91
C VAL A 159 -10.63 -20.71 -7.23
N TYR A 160 -10.37 -19.40 -7.27
CA TYR A 160 -11.36 -18.37 -7.58
C TYR A 160 -11.09 -17.73 -8.94
N ILE A 161 -12.09 -17.75 -9.80
CA ILE A 161 -12.10 -17.09 -11.11
C ILE A 161 -13.23 -16.07 -11.07
N ALA A 162 -12.87 -14.79 -11.02
CA ALA A 162 -13.84 -13.71 -11.03
C ALA A 162 -14.50 -13.54 -12.40
N GLY A 163 -15.67 -12.92 -12.41
CA GLY A 163 -16.33 -12.48 -13.64
C GLY A 163 -15.39 -11.55 -14.43
N GLY A 164 -15.20 -11.83 -15.72
CA GLY A 164 -14.25 -11.08 -16.53
C GLY A 164 -14.68 -9.62 -16.68
N ILE A 165 -13.73 -8.70 -16.66
CA ILE A 165 -13.96 -7.26 -16.84
C ILE A 165 -13.61 -6.88 -18.29
N GLN A 166 -14.36 -5.95 -18.88
CA GLN A 166 -13.97 -5.36 -20.17
C GLN A 166 -12.63 -4.61 -20.03
N PRO A 167 -11.70 -4.75 -21.00
CA PRO A 167 -10.39 -4.10 -20.91
C PRO A 167 -10.47 -2.58 -21.09
N THR A 168 -11.56 -2.07 -21.66
CA THR A 168 -11.81 -0.66 -21.89
C THR A 168 -12.92 -0.16 -20.99
N ALA A 169 -12.74 1.04 -20.43
CA ALA A 169 -13.80 1.71 -19.69
C ALA A 169 -14.96 2.05 -20.63
N ASP A 170 -16.19 1.86 -20.15
CA ASP A 170 -17.41 2.26 -20.83
C ASP A 170 -17.63 3.76 -20.70
N GLN A 171 -17.63 4.27 -19.47
CA GLN A 171 -17.67 5.70 -19.18
C GLN A 171 -16.40 6.11 -18.47
N GLN A 172 -15.85 7.27 -18.82
CA GLN A 172 -14.70 7.83 -18.15
C GLN A 172 -14.67 9.34 -18.24
N THR A 173 -14.06 9.96 -17.25
CA THR A 173 -13.66 11.36 -17.28
C THR A 173 -12.33 11.51 -16.57
N GLU A 174 -11.47 12.36 -17.14
CA GLU A 174 -10.17 12.68 -16.60
C GLU A 174 -9.85 14.12 -16.98
N CYS A 175 -9.49 14.93 -15.98
CA CYS A 175 -8.96 16.27 -16.20
C CYS A 175 -7.60 16.18 -16.92
N ILE A 176 -7.24 17.24 -17.65
CA ILE A 176 -5.87 17.49 -18.11
C ILE A 176 -5.18 18.47 -17.14
N ASP A 177 -3.86 18.48 -17.06
CA ASP A 177 -3.14 19.23 -16.01
C ASP A 177 -3.54 20.71 -15.91
N LEU A 178 -3.93 21.35 -17.02
CA LEU A 178 -4.33 22.76 -17.02
C LEU A 178 -5.70 23.04 -16.37
N ASN A 179 -6.65 22.09 -16.46
CA ASN A 179 -8.01 22.25 -15.90
C ASN A 179 -8.26 21.36 -14.68
N CYS A 180 -7.25 20.60 -14.25
CA CYS A 180 -7.37 19.73 -13.10
C CYS A 180 -7.31 20.51 -11.79
N GLN A 181 -8.23 20.21 -10.89
CA GLN A 181 -8.33 20.80 -9.55
C GLN A 181 -8.54 19.70 -8.51
N ASP A 182 -8.26 20.06 -7.25
CA ASP A 182 -8.52 19.22 -6.09
C ASP A 182 -9.91 19.51 -5.52
N TYR A 183 -10.81 18.54 -5.61
CA TYR A 183 -12.11 18.61 -4.96
C TYR A 183 -12.06 17.93 -3.59
N LEU A 184 -11.94 18.74 -2.53
CA LEU A 184 -11.76 18.27 -1.16
C LEU A 184 -13.07 17.80 -0.52
N PHE A 185 -13.05 16.64 0.13
CA PHE A 185 -14.19 16.07 0.85
C PHE A 185 -13.75 15.21 2.04
N GLY A 186 -14.68 14.82 2.90
CA GLY A 186 -14.40 14.21 4.20
C GLY A 186 -13.97 15.22 5.26
N LYS A 187 -14.31 16.50 5.06
CA LYS A 187 -14.00 17.59 6.01
C LYS A 187 -14.96 18.76 5.85
N ASN A 188 -14.81 19.74 6.74
CA ASN A 188 -15.39 21.07 6.53
C ASN A 188 -14.58 21.87 5.49
N VAL A 189 -15.25 22.33 4.43
CA VAL A 189 -14.70 23.19 3.38
C VAL A 189 -15.57 24.44 3.30
N ALA A 190 -14.99 25.61 3.55
CA ALA A 190 -15.67 26.90 3.52
C ALA A 190 -17.00 26.95 4.32
N GLY A 191 -17.04 26.33 5.50
CA GLY A 191 -18.21 26.32 6.38
C GLY A 191 -19.19 25.17 6.13
N SER A 192 -19.02 24.38 5.06
CA SER A 192 -19.86 23.23 4.74
C SER A 192 -19.14 21.91 4.97
N ASN A 193 -19.80 20.94 5.60
CA ASN A 193 -19.28 19.57 5.70
C ASN A 193 -19.58 18.83 4.39
N ILE A 194 -18.56 18.65 3.56
CA ILE A 194 -18.67 17.93 2.28
C ILE A 194 -18.30 16.48 2.56
N LEU A 195 -19.29 15.62 2.79
CA LEU A 195 -19.08 14.25 3.30
C LEU A 195 -19.42 13.19 2.25
N ASP A 196 -20.52 13.39 1.54
CA ASP A 196 -20.97 12.48 0.51
C ASP A 196 -20.78 13.15 -0.83
N VAL A 197 -19.93 12.61 -1.68
CA VAL A 197 -19.63 13.19 -3.00
C VAL A 197 -20.02 12.18 -4.06
N ALA A 198 -20.75 12.64 -5.06
CA ALA A 198 -21.29 11.79 -6.11
C ALA A 198 -21.02 12.37 -7.51
N GLN A 199 -20.68 11.49 -8.45
CA GLN A 199 -20.56 11.79 -9.88
C GLN A 199 -21.55 10.93 -10.65
N SER A 200 -22.35 11.55 -11.52
CA SER A 200 -23.25 10.81 -12.39
C SER A 200 -22.55 10.31 -13.65
N PHE A 201 -23.06 9.19 -14.16
CA PHE A 201 -22.65 8.60 -15.44
C PHE A 201 -23.84 7.90 -16.10
N SER A 202 -23.77 7.75 -17.42
CA SER A 202 -24.76 7.01 -18.22
C SER A 202 -24.06 5.92 -19.01
N PRO A 203 -24.30 4.62 -18.74
CA PRO A 203 -23.70 3.54 -19.51
C PRO A 203 -24.02 3.67 -21.00
N SER A 204 -23.04 3.41 -21.88
CA SER A 204 -23.28 3.46 -23.33
C SER A 204 -24.05 2.23 -23.82
N ALA A 205 -23.95 1.11 -23.10
CA ALA A 205 -24.64 -0.14 -23.38
C ALA A 205 -25.20 -0.77 -22.10
N THR A 206 -26.24 -1.60 -22.25
CA THR A 206 -26.77 -2.40 -21.14
C THR A 206 -25.79 -3.52 -20.82
N GLY A 207 -25.41 -3.65 -19.54
CA GLY A 207 -24.46 -4.67 -19.11
C GLY A 207 -24.17 -4.63 -17.62
N THR A 208 -23.41 -5.61 -17.15
CA THR A 208 -23.04 -5.75 -15.74
C THR A 208 -21.92 -4.78 -15.37
N LEU A 209 -22.12 -3.94 -14.36
CA LEU A 209 -21.06 -3.14 -13.77
C LEU A 209 -20.25 -3.99 -12.79
N ASN A 210 -19.00 -4.23 -13.12
CA ASN A 210 -18.09 -5.08 -12.33
C ASN A 210 -17.13 -4.26 -11.46
N LYS A 211 -16.69 -3.10 -11.96
CA LYS A 211 -15.66 -2.27 -11.33
C LYS A 211 -15.88 -0.80 -11.65
N VAL A 212 -15.54 0.05 -10.69
CA VAL A 212 -15.30 1.49 -10.93
C VAL A 212 -13.86 1.81 -10.54
N SER A 213 -13.26 2.81 -11.17
CA SER A 213 -11.98 3.36 -10.74
C SER A 213 -12.17 4.85 -10.46
N LEU A 214 -11.61 5.33 -9.35
CA LEU A 214 -11.68 6.74 -8.96
C LEU A 214 -10.28 7.33 -8.93
N LYS A 215 -10.10 8.53 -9.49
CA LYS A 215 -8.82 9.24 -9.46
C LYS A 215 -8.74 10.14 -8.22
N LEU A 216 -8.08 9.64 -7.17
CA LEU A 216 -8.12 10.22 -5.82
C LEU A 216 -6.72 10.34 -5.21
N LYS A 217 -6.56 11.27 -4.28
CA LYS A 217 -5.50 11.29 -3.27
C LYS A 217 -6.08 11.51 -1.87
N LYS A 218 -5.29 11.26 -0.83
CA LYS A 218 -5.70 11.41 0.57
C LYS A 218 -4.74 12.30 1.36
N ALA A 219 -5.26 12.92 2.41
CA ALA A 219 -4.51 13.57 3.46
C ALA A 219 -4.64 12.76 4.76
N GLY A 220 -3.53 12.55 5.46
CA GLY A 220 -3.52 11.82 6.72
C GLY A 220 -3.78 10.31 6.59
N SER A 221 -4.24 9.70 7.68
CA SER A 221 -4.57 8.28 7.81
C SER A 221 -6.08 8.09 7.73
N THR A 222 -6.64 8.17 6.52
CA THR A 222 -8.07 7.93 6.30
C THR A 222 -8.43 6.45 6.49
N PRO A 223 -9.63 6.13 6.99
CA PRO A 223 -10.14 4.77 7.01
C PRO A 223 -10.55 4.33 5.59
N ASN A 224 -10.75 3.03 5.38
CA ASN A 224 -11.44 2.55 4.18
C ASN A 224 -12.84 3.16 4.09
N VAL A 225 -13.28 3.54 2.89
CA VAL A 225 -14.59 4.17 2.67
C VAL A 225 -15.42 3.37 1.69
N THR A 226 -16.75 3.51 1.78
CA THR A 226 -17.66 2.77 0.91
C THR A 226 -17.99 3.59 -0.33
N VAL A 227 -17.85 2.95 -1.49
CA VAL A 227 -18.29 3.49 -2.78
C VAL A 227 -19.60 2.80 -3.16
N ARG A 228 -20.60 3.58 -3.57
CA ARG A 228 -21.95 3.08 -3.90
C ARG A 228 -22.36 3.48 -5.29
N ILE A 229 -23.17 2.63 -5.91
CA ILE A 229 -23.91 2.96 -7.12
C ILE A 229 -25.35 3.20 -6.74
N LEU A 230 -25.83 4.41 -6.99
CA LEU A 230 -27.18 4.85 -6.63
C LEU A 230 -28.02 5.10 -7.89
N THR A 231 -29.33 4.90 -7.77
CA THR A 231 -30.26 5.32 -8.83
C THR A 231 -30.39 6.83 -8.89
N ASN A 232 -30.83 7.35 -10.03
CA ASN A 232 -31.06 8.77 -10.26
C ASN A 232 -32.56 9.12 -10.11
N ASN A 233 -32.84 10.28 -9.50
CA ASN A 233 -34.15 10.93 -9.57
C ASN A 233 -33.95 12.43 -9.77
N ASN A 234 -34.51 13.01 -10.84
CA ASN A 234 -34.41 14.44 -11.16
C ASN A 234 -32.97 14.99 -11.05
N ASN A 235 -32.03 14.30 -11.71
CA ASN A 235 -30.60 14.67 -11.74
C ASN A 235 -29.96 14.73 -10.35
N SER A 236 -30.37 13.86 -9.42
CA SER A 236 -29.77 13.74 -8.10
C SER A 236 -29.74 12.27 -7.67
N PRO A 237 -28.74 11.85 -6.85
CA PRO A 237 -28.73 10.51 -6.29
C PRO A 237 -29.94 10.25 -5.39
N THR A 238 -30.52 9.06 -5.48
CA THR A 238 -31.50 8.56 -4.49
C THR A 238 -30.81 7.75 -3.40
N LYS A 239 -31.58 7.28 -2.41
CA LYS A 239 -31.10 6.36 -1.37
C LYS A 239 -31.07 4.88 -1.81
N THR A 240 -31.50 4.58 -3.04
CA THR A 240 -31.55 3.21 -3.54
C THR A 240 -30.17 2.78 -4.00
N VAL A 241 -29.52 1.91 -3.22
CA VAL A 241 -28.21 1.34 -3.53
C VAL A 241 -28.39 0.12 -4.44
N LEU A 242 -27.76 0.14 -5.59
CA LEU A 242 -27.75 -0.96 -6.55
C LEU A 242 -26.61 -1.94 -6.29
N THR A 243 -25.43 -1.42 -5.95
CA THR A 243 -24.24 -2.18 -5.57
C THR A 243 -23.28 -1.28 -4.80
N SER A 244 -22.26 -1.88 -4.17
CA SER A 244 -21.19 -1.14 -3.50
C SER A 244 -19.85 -1.86 -3.58
N GLY A 245 -18.79 -1.13 -3.30
CA GLY A 245 -17.45 -1.67 -3.07
C GLY A 245 -16.70 -0.85 -2.03
N THR A 246 -15.53 -1.34 -1.63
CA THR A 246 -14.69 -0.68 -0.63
C THR A 246 -13.51 -0.01 -1.31
N LEU A 247 -13.39 1.32 -1.15
CA LEU A 247 -12.16 2.04 -1.47
C LEU A 247 -11.16 1.81 -0.34
N ASN A 248 -10.10 1.05 -0.65
CA ASN A 248 -9.03 0.77 0.31
C ASN A 248 -8.10 1.97 0.45
N ALA A 249 -8.02 2.53 1.66
CA ALA A 249 -7.20 3.72 1.93
C ALA A 249 -5.70 3.48 1.71
N ASN A 250 -5.24 2.23 1.78
CA ASN A 250 -3.84 1.86 1.57
C ASN A 250 -3.40 2.02 0.10
N LEU A 251 -4.35 1.90 -0.84
CA LEU A 251 -4.11 2.04 -2.28
C LEU A 251 -4.16 3.50 -2.73
N VAL A 252 -4.53 4.42 -1.86
CA VAL A 252 -4.56 5.85 -2.13
C VAL A 252 -3.43 6.48 -1.36
N THR A 253 -2.66 7.38 -1.98
CA THR A 253 -1.60 8.10 -1.28
C THR A 253 -1.81 9.60 -1.35
N ASN A 254 -0.82 10.39 -0.90
CA ASN A 254 -0.87 11.85 -1.03
C ASN A 254 -0.18 12.35 -2.31
N SER A 255 0.14 11.44 -3.24
CA SER A 255 0.88 11.74 -4.47
C SER A 255 0.16 12.77 -5.34
N ASP A 256 0.95 13.62 -5.99
CA ASP A 256 0.47 14.59 -6.96
C ASP A 256 1.30 14.44 -8.27
N PRO A 257 0.65 14.15 -9.42
CA PRO A 257 -0.79 14.02 -9.63
C PRO A 257 -1.40 12.76 -8.94
N PRO A 258 -2.72 12.77 -8.66
CA PRO A 258 -3.42 11.60 -8.13
C PRO A 258 -3.49 10.45 -9.14
N SER A 259 -3.65 9.22 -8.66
CA SER A 259 -3.76 8.02 -9.50
C SER A 259 -5.17 7.40 -9.43
N PHE A 260 -5.51 6.59 -10.42
CA PHE A 260 -6.73 5.78 -10.35
C PHE A 260 -6.57 4.66 -9.33
N VAL A 261 -7.61 4.46 -8.53
CA VAL A 261 -7.74 3.31 -7.64
C VAL A 261 -8.98 2.54 -8.03
N ASP A 262 -8.79 1.23 -8.23
CA ASP A 262 -9.83 0.31 -8.61
C ASP A 262 -10.70 -0.08 -7.40
N ILE A 263 -12.01 -0.14 -7.60
CA ILE A 263 -13.00 -0.56 -6.62
C ILE A 263 -13.94 -1.58 -7.30
N PRO A 264 -13.77 -2.88 -7.03
CA PRO A 264 -14.68 -3.92 -7.49
C PRO A 264 -16.05 -3.76 -6.84
N MET A 265 -17.11 -3.96 -7.62
CA MET A 265 -18.50 -3.89 -7.15
C MET A 265 -18.97 -5.29 -6.73
N SER A 266 -19.60 -5.39 -5.56
CA SER A 266 -20.13 -6.64 -5.03
C SER A 266 -21.50 -6.43 -4.37
N PRO A 267 -22.56 -7.15 -4.80
CA PRO A 267 -22.57 -8.03 -5.98
C PRO A 267 -22.51 -7.22 -7.30
N PRO A 268 -22.05 -7.80 -8.41
CA PRO A 268 -22.16 -7.16 -9.72
C PRO A 268 -23.62 -6.84 -10.06
N VAL A 269 -23.88 -5.72 -10.73
CA VAL A 269 -25.25 -5.28 -11.05
C VAL A 269 -25.42 -4.95 -12.54
N ASN A 270 -26.54 -5.37 -13.13
CA ASN A 270 -26.89 -4.98 -14.49
C ASN A 270 -27.42 -3.55 -14.53
N LEU A 271 -26.79 -2.71 -15.35
CA LEU A 271 -27.19 -1.34 -15.61
C LEU A 271 -27.73 -1.23 -17.03
N ASN A 272 -28.73 -0.37 -17.22
CA ASN A 272 -29.34 -0.13 -18.52
C ASN A 272 -28.61 0.99 -19.26
N SER A 273 -28.46 0.84 -20.58
CA SER A 273 -27.92 1.89 -21.44
C SER A 273 -28.70 3.21 -21.29
N SER A 274 -28.00 4.33 -21.39
CA SER A 274 -28.58 5.69 -21.36
C SER A 274 -29.42 6.01 -20.12
N THR A 275 -29.27 5.22 -19.05
CA THR A 275 -29.87 5.50 -17.75
C THR A 275 -28.83 6.15 -16.85
N ASN A 276 -29.17 7.29 -16.25
CA ASN A 276 -28.27 7.95 -15.32
C ASN A 276 -28.18 7.19 -13.99
N TYR A 277 -26.96 6.92 -13.55
CA TYR A 277 -26.61 6.39 -12.24
C TYR A 277 -25.58 7.28 -11.57
N TRP A 278 -25.35 7.09 -10.27
CA TRP A 278 -24.43 7.89 -9.48
C TRP A 278 -23.40 7.02 -8.78
N ILE A 279 -22.12 7.33 -8.96
CA ILE A 279 -21.03 6.80 -8.14
C ILE A 279 -20.89 7.74 -6.95
N MET A 280 -21.10 7.25 -5.73
CA MET A 280 -21.02 8.06 -4.50
C MET A 280 -19.97 7.49 -3.55
N VAL A 281 -19.13 8.38 -2.99
CA VAL A 281 -18.21 8.06 -1.88
C VAL A 281 -18.79 8.64 -0.60
N ASP A 282 -18.96 7.78 0.41
CA ASP A 282 -19.48 8.12 1.74
C ASP A 282 -18.32 8.24 2.74
N THR A 283 -18.23 9.38 3.44
CA THR A 283 -17.14 9.69 4.38
C THR A 283 -17.61 10.37 5.66
N SER A 284 -16.72 10.48 6.64
CA SER A 284 -16.94 11.24 7.87
C SER A 284 -16.06 12.48 7.92
N SER A 285 -16.51 13.54 8.63
CA SER A 285 -15.74 14.78 8.75
C SER A 285 -14.53 14.62 9.65
N ASP A 286 -13.33 14.83 9.11
CA ASP A 286 -12.09 14.94 9.86
C ASP A 286 -11.19 16.03 9.24
N PRO A 287 -10.72 17.03 10.01
CA PRO A 287 -9.91 18.12 9.47
C PRO A 287 -8.52 17.69 8.98
N SER A 288 -8.00 16.57 9.48
CA SER A 288 -6.66 16.04 9.21
C SER A 288 -6.66 14.81 8.31
N ASN A 289 -7.75 14.03 8.31
CA ASN A 289 -7.89 12.80 7.55
C ASN A 289 -9.01 12.93 6.51
N TYR A 290 -8.67 13.42 5.33
CA TYR A 290 -9.66 13.75 4.30
C TYR A 290 -9.18 13.33 2.91
N TRP A 291 -10.07 13.45 1.93
CA TRP A 291 -9.84 12.99 0.57
C TRP A 291 -9.85 14.18 -0.41
N SER A 292 -9.13 14.02 -1.52
CA SER A 292 -9.21 14.91 -2.68
C SER A 292 -9.55 14.08 -3.91
N TRP A 293 -10.64 14.45 -4.58
CA TRP A 293 -11.02 13.88 -5.86
C TRP A 293 -10.52 14.78 -6.98
N SER A 294 -9.81 14.18 -7.94
CA SER A 294 -9.45 14.87 -9.17
C SER A 294 -10.71 15.43 -9.84
N ALA A 295 -10.67 16.71 -10.18
CA ALA A 295 -11.83 17.44 -10.68
C ALA A 295 -11.50 18.24 -11.94
N ASP A 296 -12.26 18.04 -13.00
CA ASP A 296 -12.20 18.84 -14.23
C ASP A 296 -13.10 20.07 -14.11
N SER A 297 -12.48 21.23 -14.08
CA SER A 297 -13.14 22.55 -14.03
C SER A 297 -13.86 22.96 -15.32
N LEU A 298 -13.59 22.31 -16.45
CA LEU A 298 -14.25 22.58 -17.74
C LEU A 298 -15.49 21.70 -17.99
N GLN A 299 -15.77 20.73 -17.09
CA GLN A 299 -16.89 19.81 -17.22
C GLN A 299 -16.94 19.11 -18.58
N THR A 300 -15.81 18.53 -19.00
CA THR A 300 -15.71 17.90 -20.33
C THR A 300 -16.57 16.63 -20.44
N TYR A 301 -17.02 16.04 -19.34
CA TYR A 301 -17.91 14.88 -19.32
C TYR A 301 -19.38 15.32 -19.29
N THR A 302 -19.82 15.81 -20.44
CA THR A 302 -21.19 16.36 -20.66
C THR A 302 -22.37 15.45 -20.27
N PRO A 303 -22.29 14.10 -20.28
CA PRO A 303 -23.40 13.27 -19.80
C PRO A 303 -23.58 13.29 -18.28
N GLY A 304 -22.58 13.76 -17.54
CA GLY A 304 -22.51 13.70 -16.09
C GLY A 304 -22.68 15.04 -15.39
N ALA A 305 -22.76 14.97 -14.06
CA ALA A 305 -22.66 16.08 -13.15
C ALA A 305 -22.14 15.57 -11.81
N ALA A 306 -21.37 16.39 -11.09
CA ALA A 306 -21.01 16.09 -9.71
C ALA A 306 -21.85 16.88 -8.69
N LYS A 307 -22.18 16.20 -7.60
CA LYS A 307 -22.95 16.72 -6.47
C LYS A 307 -22.35 16.29 -5.14
N TRP A 308 -22.70 17.01 -4.08
CA TRP A 308 -22.35 16.62 -2.72
C TRP A 308 -23.50 16.78 -1.73
N SER A 309 -23.44 16.03 -0.64
CA SER A 309 -24.33 16.15 0.52
C SER A 309 -23.53 16.14 1.82
N GLN A 310 -24.14 16.71 2.86
CA GLN A 310 -23.65 16.55 4.23
C GLN A 310 -24.12 15.22 4.84
N ASN A 311 -25.24 14.68 4.34
CA ASN A 311 -25.78 13.41 4.79
C ASN A 311 -26.74 12.84 3.72
N TRP A 312 -26.20 12.00 2.84
CA TRP A 312 -26.94 11.29 1.81
C TRP A 312 -28.03 10.37 2.39
N ASN A 313 -27.85 9.91 3.63
CA ASN A 313 -28.76 8.99 4.30
C ASN A 313 -29.79 9.70 5.20
N ALA A 314 -29.88 11.04 5.14
CA ALA A 314 -30.94 11.79 5.80
C ALA A 314 -32.34 11.33 5.34
N GLY A 315 -33.40 11.73 6.06
CA GLY A 315 -34.79 11.46 5.65
C GLY A 315 -35.09 12.01 4.25
N SER A 316 -34.66 13.25 4.01
CA SER A 316 -34.67 13.92 2.71
C SER A 316 -33.28 14.51 2.44
N PRO A 317 -32.38 13.79 1.75
CA PRO A 317 -31.03 14.26 1.51
C PRO A 317 -31.04 15.48 0.58
N VAL A 318 -30.24 16.48 0.94
CA VAL A 318 -30.02 17.68 0.12
C VAL A 318 -28.75 17.46 -0.68
N TRP A 319 -28.88 17.50 -2.01
CA TRP A 319 -27.77 17.37 -2.95
C TRP A 319 -27.46 18.72 -3.58
N ASN A 320 -26.27 19.24 -3.29
CA ASN A 320 -25.77 20.51 -3.82
C ASN A 320 -24.95 20.24 -5.08
N SER A 321 -25.18 21.00 -6.14
CA SER A 321 -24.39 20.89 -7.37
C SER A 321 -22.98 21.41 -7.18
N THR A 322 -22.04 20.83 -7.93
CA THR A 322 -20.69 21.36 -8.11
C THR A 322 -20.53 21.91 -9.53
N THR A 323 -19.42 22.61 -9.79
CA THR A 323 -19.05 23.09 -11.12
C THR A 323 -17.92 22.26 -11.73
N TYR A 324 -17.82 20.98 -11.39
CA TYR A 324 -16.74 20.08 -11.80
C TYR A 324 -17.28 18.75 -12.33
N ASP A 325 -16.46 18.06 -13.11
CA ASP A 325 -16.58 16.61 -13.32
C ASP A 325 -15.47 15.88 -12.57
N LEU A 326 -15.83 14.89 -11.76
CA LEU A 326 -14.89 14.18 -10.91
C LEU A 326 -14.29 12.98 -11.66
N GLY A 327 -12.98 12.80 -11.61
CA GLY A 327 -12.26 11.78 -12.38
C GLY A 327 -12.68 10.34 -12.03
N PHE A 328 -13.24 9.61 -12.99
CA PHE A 328 -13.69 8.22 -12.81
C PHE A 328 -13.56 7.39 -14.08
N LYS A 329 -13.63 6.06 -13.92
CA LYS A 329 -13.84 5.07 -14.98
C LYS A 329 -14.87 4.05 -14.52
N THR A 330 -15.76 3.63 -15.40
CA THR A 330 -16.65 2.49 -15.18
C THR A 330 -16.37 1.39 -16.19
N TYR A 331 -16.47 0.14 -15.73
CA TYR A 331 -16.30 -1.03 -16.58
C TYR A 331 -17.60 -1.83 -16.56
N THR A 332 -18.44 -1.54 -17.55
CA THR A 332 -19.70 -2.24 -17.77
C THR A 332 -19.52 -3.33 -18.83
N GLY A 333 -20.26 -4.41 -18.69
CA GLY A 333 -20.05 -5.63 -19.44
C GLY A 333 -19.02 -6.54 -18.76
N GLY A 334 -19.03 -7.81 -19.20
CA GLY A 334 -18.08 -8.79 -18.70
C GLY A 334 -17.80 -9.89 -19.72
N VAL A 335 -16.71 -10.60 -19.50
CA VAL A 335 -16.33 -11.76 -20.29
C VAL A 335 -16.63 -12.99 -19.45
N VAL A 336 -17.28 -13.99 -20.03
CA VAL A 336 -17.43 -15.30 -19.37
C VAL A 336 -16.03 -15.87 -19.17
N THR A 337 -15.64 -16.01 -17.91
CA THR A 337 -14.36 -16.57 -17.51
C THR A 337 -14.50 -18.04 -17.16
N SER A 338 -13.38 -18.76 -17.21
CA SER A 338 -13.39 -20.20 -17.07
C SER A 338 -12.17 -20.72 -16.33
N PHE A 339 -12.40 -21.82 -15.61
CA PHE A 339 -11.36 -22.71 -15.14
C PHE A 339 -11.31 -23.94 -16.04
N SER A 340 -10.15 -24.18 -16.65
CA SER A 340 -9.92 -25.36 -17.49
C SER A 340 -8.58 -26.00 -17.15
N THR A 341 -8.58 -27.30 -16.88
CA THR A 341 -7.35 -28.08 -16.64
C THR A 341 -7.41 -29.43 -17.36
N GLY A 342 -6.24 -29.98 -17.66
CA GLY A 342 -6.09 -31.26 -18.34
C GLY A 342 -6.39 -32.48 -17.46
N ASN A 343 -6.11 -33.67 -18.01
CA ASN A 343 -6.39 -34.94 -17.36
C ASN A 343 -5.53 -35.17 -16.11
N SER A 344 -6.07 -35.93 -15.15
CA SER A 344 -5.38 -36.34 -13.91
C SER A 344 -4.90 -35.17 -13.06
N SER A 345 -5.48 -33.99 -13.24
CA SER A 345 -5.32 -32.85 -12.33
C SER A 345 -6.18 -33.04 -11.08
N SER A 346 -5.91 -32.27 -10.04
CA SER A 346 -6.70 -32.25 -8.81
C SER A 346 -6.74 -30.85 -8.18
N VAL A 347 -7.90 -30.48 -7.67
CA VAL A 347 -8.09 -29.34 -6.77
C VAL A 347 -8.51 -29.89 -5.41
N ASN A 348 -7.76 -29.59 -4.36
CA ASN A 348 -8.07 -30.06 -3.01
C ASN A 348 -9.13 -29.18 -2.33
N GLY A 349 -9.12 -27.87 -2.60
CA GLY A 349 -10.11 -26.93 -2.10
C GLY A 349 -11.33 -26.80 -3.01
N ASP A 350 -12.01 -25.68 -2.87
CA ASP A 350 -13.21 -25.33 -3.64
C ASP A 350 -12.86 -24.67 -4.97
N VAL A 351 -13.74 -24.79 -5.97
CA VAL A 351 -13.64 -24.07 -7.23
C VAL A 351 -14.83 -23.14 -7.42
N HIS A 352 -14.54 -21.85 -7.61
CA HIS A 352 -15.52 -20.83 -7.97
C HIS A 352 -15.19 -20.27 -9.36
N ALA A 353 -16.01 -20.59 -10.37
CA ALA A 353 -15.84 -20.08 -11.72
C ALA A 353 -17.16 -20.08 -12.48
N ASN A 354 -17.35 -19.15 -13.42
CA ASN A 354 -18.54 -19.19 -14.28
C ASN A 354 -18.63 -20.53 -15.05
N THR A 355 -17.55 -20.90 -15.74
CA THR A 355 -17.45 -22.17 -16.48
C THR A 355 -16.30 -23.02 -15.96
N ILE A 356 -16.61 -24.26 -15.55
CA ILE A 356 -15.63 -25.27 -15.13
C ILE A 356 -15.54 -26.32 -16.25
N SER A 357 -14.37 -26.49 -16.86
CA SER A 357 -14.20 -27.35 -18.04
C SER A 357 -12.84 -28.05 -18.05
N GLY A 358 -12.55 -28.79 -19.13
CA GLY A 358 -11.25 -29.43 -19.35
C GLY A 358 -11.31 -30.94 -19.49
N GLY A 359 -10.22 -31.61 -19.13
CA GLY A 359 -10.08 -33.07 -19.16
C GLY A 359 -10.80 -33.77 -17.99
N SER A 360 -10.41 -35.02 -17.73
CA SER A 360 -10.88 -35.78 -16.56
C SER A 360 -10.03 -35.44 -15.34
N TYR A 361 -10.60 -34.71 -14.38
CA TYR A 361 -9.92 -34.32 -13.13
C TYR A 361 -10.90 -34.25 -11.95
N THR A 362 -10.36 -34.14 -10.74
CA THR A 362 -11.15 -34.14 -9.50
C THR A 362 -11.11 -32.79 -8.78
N ILE A 363 -12.26 -32.32 -8.33
CA ILE A 363 -12.41 -31.26 -7.31
C ILE A 363 -12.81 -31.97 -6.01
N SER A 364 -11.98 -31.86 -4.98
CA SER A 364 -12.22 -32.55 -3.70
C SER A 364 -13.18 -31.77 -2.82
N GLY A 365 -13.15 -30.43 -2.89
CA GLY A 365 -14.11 -29.54 -2.25
C GLY A 365 -15.39 -29.35 -3.07
N ASP A 366 -16.02 -28.19 -2.87
CA ASP A 366 -17.25 -27.75 -3.50
C ASP A 366 -17.00 -27.06 -4.86
N ALA A 367 -18.02 -27.04 -5.72
CA ALA A 367 -17.96 -26.36 -7.02
C ALA A 367 -19.13 -25.39 -7.23
N TYR A 368 -18.80 -24.12 -7.46
CA TYR A 368 -19.74 -23.02 -7.68
C TYR A 368 -19.63 -22.55 -9.14
N TYR A 369 -20.69 -22.73 -9.93
CA TYR A 369 -20.62 -22.54 -11.38
C TYR A 369 -21.95 -22.23 -12.07
N GLN A 370 -21.86 -21.76 -13.32
CA GLN A 370 -22.97 -21.72 -14.28
C GLN A 370 -22.96 -22.96 -15.16
N THR A 371 -21.80 -23.35 -15.71
CA THR A 371 -21.63 -24.57 -16.52
C THR A 371 -20.45 -25.41 -16.02
N ILE A 372 -20.62 -26.74 -15.97
CA ILE A 372 -19.54 -27.70 -15.66
C ILE A 372 -19.50 -28.84 -16.69
N SER A 373 -18.30 -29.22 -17.15
CA SER A 373 -18.11 -30.36 -18.04
C SER A 373 -18.36 -31.70 -17.32
N GLN A 374 -18.97 -32.66 -18.03
CA GLN A 374 -19.26 -34.01 -17.48
C GLN A 374 -18.00 -34.82 -17.12
N SER A 375 -16.83 -34.45 -17.64
CA SER A 375 -15.54 -35.07 -17.31
C SER A 375 -15.01 -34.68 -15.94
N VAL A 376 -15.58 -33.65 -15.30
CA VAL A 376 -15.13 -33.16 -14.00
C VAL A 376 -15.85 -33.92 -12.88
N THR A 377 -15.08 -34.54 -11.99
CA THR A 377 -15.63 -35.22 -10.81
C THR A 377 -15.54 -34.29 -9.60
N VAL A 378 -16.66 -33.98 -8.98
CA VAL A 378 -16.73 -33.17 -7.75
C VAL A 378 -17.07 -34.09 -6.58
N SER A 379 -16.23 -34.10 -5.55
CA SER A 379 -16.44 -34.93 -4.35
C SER A 379 -17.28 -34.22 -3.29
N GLY A 380 -17.21 -32.89 -3.24
CA GLY A 380 -18.08 -32.06 -2.42
C GLY A 380 -19.43 -31.77 -3.07
N THR A 381 -19.99 -30.61 -2.77
CA THR A 381 -21.32 -30.16 -3.18
C THR A 381 -21.26 -29.35 -4.48
N LEU A 382 -22.23 -29.57 -5.35
CA LEU A 382 -22.43 -28.77 -6.56
C LEU A 382 -23.40 -27.61 -6.29
N TYR A 383 -23.00 -26.38 -6.63
CA TYR A 383 -23.81 -25.17 -6.53
C TYR A 383 -24.03 -24.53 -7.92
N PRO A 384 -24.88 -25.11 -8.78
CA PRO A 384 -25.21 -24.52 -10.08
C PRO A 384 -25.97 -23.19 -9.92
N GLY A 385 -25.72 -22.24 -10.80
CA GLY A 385 -26.34 -20.91 -10.79
C GLY A 385 -25.68 -19.92 -9.82
N SER A 386 -24.57 -20.29 -9.21
CA SER A 386 -23.79 -19.41 -8.32
C SER A 386 -23.26 -18.18 -9.04
N GLN A 387 -23.38 -17.00 -8.43
CA GLN A 387 -22.82 -15.78 -9.01
C GLN A 387 -21.30 -15.87 -9.13
N ASP A 388 -20.76 -15.26 -10.18
CA ASP A 388 -19.32 -15.16 -10.36
C ASP A 388 -18.68 -14.37 -9.20
N PRO A 389 -17.53 -14.80 -8.67
CA PRO A 389 -16.76 -14.01 -7.72
C PRO A 389 -16.48 -12.59 -8.25
N ALA A 390 -16.51 -11.60 -7.36
CA ALA A 390 -16.15 -10.23 -7.72
C ALA A 390 -14.63 -10.10 -7.88
N ALA A 391 -14.18 -9.42 -8.94
CA ALA A 391 -12.74 -9.23 -9.20
C ALA A 391 -11.98 -8.68 -7.98
N THR A 392 -10.72 -9.06 -7.83
CA THR A 392 -9.86 -8.54 -6.77
C THR A 392 -8.94 -7.45 -7.31
N VAL A 393 -8.63 -6.48 -6.46
CA VAL A 393 -7.61 -5.46 -6.79
C VAL A 393 -6.25 -5.92 -6.34
N PHE A 394 -5.23 -5.54 -7.09
CA PHE A 394 -3.87 -5.79 -6.65
C PHE A 394 -3.55 -5.00 -5.37
N PRO A 395 -2.66 -5.54 -4.51
CA PRO A 395 -2.43 -5.00 -3.18
C PRO A 395 -1.54 -3.75 -3.14
N VAL A 396 -0.97 -3.33 -4.28
CA VAL A 396 -0.12 -2.14 -4.40
C VAL A 396 -0.61 -1.27 -5.56
N SER A 397 -0.88 0.01 -5.31
CA SER A 397 -1.36 0.93 -6.35
C SER A 397 -0.23 1.67 -7.10
N ASP A 398 -0.57 2.29 -8.22
CA ASP A 398 0.32 3.20 -8.96
C ASP A 398 0.82 4.37 -8.11
N SER A 399 -0.01 4.86 -7.19
CA SER A 399 0.36 5.94 -6.29
C SER A 399 1.37 5.46 -5.24
N ASN A 400 1.23 4.24 -4.70
CA ASN A 400 2.26 3.64 -3.85
C ASN A 400 3.60 3.51 -4.62
N ILE A 401 3.55 3.05 -5.87
CA ILE A 401 4.75 2.90 -6.72
C ILE A 401 5.42 4.25 -7.00
N SER A 402 4.62 5.28 -7.27
CA SER A 402 5.12 6.62 -7.56
C SER A 402 5.83 7.23 -6.34
N GLU A 403 5.31 7.03 -5.13
CA GLU A 403 6.00 7.45 -3.91
C GLU A 403 7.35 6.77 -3.74
N TRP A 404 7.44 5.44 -3.95
CA TRP A 404 8.72 4.73 -3.87
C TRP A 404 9.73 5.21 -4.91
N LYS A 405 9.28 5.52 -6.13
CA LYS A 405 10.14 6.11 -7.17
C LYS A 405 10.64 7.50 -6.77
N ASN A 406 9.76 8.34 -6.22
CA ASN A 406 10.13 9.67 -5.75
C ASN A 406 11.14 9.61 -4.59
N GLU A 407 10.98 8.66 -3.67
CA GLU A 407 11.95 8.40 -2.60
C GLU A 407 13.31 7.94 -3.16
N ALA A 408 13.31 7.01 -4.13
CA ALA A 408 14.53 6.56 -4.78
C ALA A 408 15.26 7.70 -5.51
N GLU A 409 14.52 8.54 -6.25
CA GLU A 409 15.06 9.69 -6.97
C GLU A 409 15.59 10.77 -6.02
N THR A 410 14.87 11.04 -4.92
CA THR A 410 15.30 12.00 -3.89
C THR A 410 16.55 11.51 -3.15
N ALA A 411 16.68 10.19 -2.97
CA ALA A 411 17.84 9.62 -2.29
C ALA A 411 19.12 9.86 -3.08
N ASN A 412 19.19 9.37 -4.32
CA ASN A 412 20.31 9.58 -5.24
C ASN A 412 19.88 9.31 -6.68
N VAL A 413 20.57 9.93 -7.65
CA VAL A 413 20.45 9.60 -9.07
C VAL A 413 21.80 9.15 -9.63
N PHE A 414 21.82 7.95 -10.21
CA PHE A 414 22.98 7.35 -10.86
C PHE A 414 22.69 7.19 -12.35
N SER A 415 23.67 7.46 -13.20
CA SER A 415 23.53 7.36 -14.66
C SER A 415 24.54 6.40 -15.26
N GLY A 416 24.09 5.64 -16.25
CA GLY A 416 24.88 4.66 -16.98
C GLY A 416 24.45 3.22 -16.70
N ASN A 417 24.72 2.35 -17.68
CA ASN A 417 24.48 0.93 -17.51
C ASN A 417 25.43 0.36 -16.47
N ILE A 418 24.93 -0.55 -15.64
CA ILE A 418 25.74 -1.28 -14.67
C ILE A 418 25.96 -2.70 -15.18
N THR A 419 27.22 -3.10 -15.24
CA THR A 419 27.62 -4.44 -15.70
C THR A 419 28.62 -5.04 -14.72
N GLY A 420 28.60 -6.37 -14.58
CA GLY A 420 29.59 -7.13 -13.81
C GLY A 420 28.98 -7.93 -12.67
N CYS A 421 29.78 -8.15 -11.62
CA CYS A 421 29.45 -9.08 -10.55
C CYS A 421 29.84 -8.54 -9.18
N ASN A 422 29.06 -8.93 -8.17
CA ASN A 422 29.22 -8.55 -6.76
C ASN A 422 29.21 -7.03 -6.51
N MET A 423 28.04 -6.49 -6.18
CA MET A 423 27.83 -5.04 -6.12
C MET A 423 26.88 -4.66 -4.97
N ASN A 424 26.97 -3.40 -4.54
CA ASN A 424 26.07 -2.81 -3.56
C ASN A 424 25.22 -1.74 -4.26
N LEU A 425 23.90 -1.92 -4.27
CA LEU A 425 22.95 -0.91 -4.72
C LEU A 425 22.32 -0.27 -3.48
N GLY A 426 22.63 1.01 -3.28
CA GLY A 426 22.02 1.82 -2.24
C GLY A 426 20.67 2.40 -2.69
N PRO A 427 19.97 3.13 -1.81
CA PRO A 427 18.76 3.85 -2.19
C PRO A 427 19.04 4.82 -3.33
N GLY A 428 18.31 4.70 -4.43
CA GLY A 428 18.60 5.51 -5.62
C GLY A 428 17.80 5.14 -6.88
N LYS A 429 17.67 6.14 -7.77
CA LYS A 429 17.27 6.00 -9.17
C LYS A 429 18.50 5.72 -10.03
N TYR A 430 18.50 4.60 -10.74
CA TYR A 430 19.55 4.12 -11.62
C TYR A 430 19.07 4.23 -13.08
N ILE A 431 19.53 5.27 -13.76
CA ILE A 431 19.24 5.57 -15.16
C ILE A 431 20.13 4.71 -16.06
N GLY A 432 19.62 3.56 -16.45
CA GLY A 432 20.35 2.58 -17.26
C GLY A 432 19.86 1.17 -17.02
N SER A 433 20.45 0.22 -17.75
CA SER A 433 20.19 -1.21 -17.56
C SER A 433 21.20 -1.84 -16.61
N LEU A 434 20.79 -2.91 -15.94
CA LEU A 434 21.61 -3.75 -15.07
C LEU A 434 21.83 -5.11 -15.75
N THR A 435 23.09 -5.44 -16.05
CA THR A 435 23.49 -6.74 -16.61
C THR A 435 24.45 -7.46 -15.67
N LEU A 436 24.06 -8.65 -15.20
CA LEU A 436 24.80 -9.41 -14.20
C LEU A 436 25.31 -10.73 -14.77
N ASP A 437 26.53 -11.11 -14.42
CA ASP A 437 27.10 -12.41 -14.77
C ASP A 437 26.50 -13.55 -13.92
N ASN A 438 26.91 -14.79 -14.21
CA ASN A 438 26.52 -15.95 -13.42
C ASN A 438 27.02 -15.84 -11.96
N ASN A 439 26.24 -16.35 -11.02
CA ASN A 439 26.55 -16.49 -9.58
C ASN A 439 26.77 -15.17 -8.84
N CYS A 440 26.35 -14.04 -9.39
CA CYS A 440 26.52 -12.74 -8.75
C CYS A 440 25.63 -12.57 -7.52
N THR A 441 26.17 -11.87 -6.52
CA THR A 441 25.42 -11.43 -5.34
C THR A 441 25.35 -9.92 -5.33
N VAL A 442 24.14 -9.37 -5.29
CA VAL A 442 23.87 -7.94 -5.23
C VAL A 442 23.30 -7.63 -3.85
N ASN A 443 23.95 -6.78 -3.08
CA ASN A 443 23.39 -6.30 -1.81
C ASN A 443 22.53 -5.07 -2.08
N ILE A 444 21.29 -5.09 -1.61
CA ILE A 444 20.27 -4.08 -1.83
C ILE A 444 20.00 -3.33 -0.53
N THR A 445 20.07 -2.01 -0.58
CA THR A 445 19.46 -1.14 0.41
C THR A 445 18.32 -0.39 -0.29
N SER A 446 17.09 -0.70 0.11
CA SER A 446 15.84 -0.21 -0.51
C SER A 446 15.57 1.28 -0.24
N PRO A 447 14.88 2.02 -1.14
CA PRO A 447 14.35 1.58 -2.44
C PRO A 447 15.35 1.75 -3.58
N VAL A 448 15.40 0.78 -4.48
CA VAL A 448 16.20 0.82 -5.73
C VAL A 448 15.24 0.93 -6.92
N TRP A 449 15.40 1.95 -7.76
CA TRP A 449 14.63 2.09 -9.00
C TRP A 449 15.56 2.04 -10.21
N ILE A 450 15.37 1.07 -11.09
CA ILE A 450 16.13 0.89 -12.34
C ILE A 450 15.21 1.28 -13.51
N THR A 451 15.62 2.27 -14.31
CA THR A 451 14.79 2.75 -15.43
C THR A 451 14.95 1.89 -16.69
N GLY A 452 16.02 1.11 -16.79
CA GLY A 452 16.30 0.21 -17.91
C GLY A 452 15.87 -1.23 -17.64
N ASN A 453 16.52 -2.16 -18.34
CA ASN A 453 16.26 -3.60 -18.18
C ASN A 453 17.13 -4.20 -17.07
N ILE A 454 16.66 -5.28 -16.45
CA ILE A 454 17.51 -6.20 -15.67
C ILE A 454 17.75 -7.45 -16.51
N ILE A 455 19.01 -7.81 -16.70
CA ILE A 455 19.41 -9.04 -17.39
C ILE A 455 20.40 -9.78 -16.50
N THR A 456 20.11 -11.02 -16.12
CA THR A 456 21.01 -11.79 -15.26
C THR A 456 21.46 -13.08 -15.90
N GLY A 457 22.69 -13.49 -15.59
CA GLY A 457 23.14 -14.86 -15.73
C GLY A 457 22.40 -15.80 -14.76
N ASN A 458 22.89 -17.04 -14.70
CA ASN A 458 22.39 -18.09 -13.83
C ASN A 458 22.77 -17.83 -12.37
N SER A 459 21.92 -18.26 -11.44
CA SER A 459 22.20 -18.35 -10.00
C SER A 459 22.54 -17.00 -9.34
N VAL A 460 21.94 -15.92 -9.82
CA VAL A 460 22.10 -14.57 -9.26
C VAL A 460 21.23 -14.36 -8.02
N LYS A 461 21.76 -13.59 -7.06
CA LYS A 461 21.15 -13.31 -5.75
C LYS A 461 21.05 -11.81 -5.54
N PHE A 462 19.84 -11.30 -5.33
CA PHE A 462 19.61 -9.97 -4.78
C PHE A 462 19.30 -10.14 -3.30
N LYS A 463 20.10 -9.53 -2.41
CA LYS A 463 19.99 -9.67 -0.96
C LYS A 463 19.66 -8.34 -0.33
N LEU A 464 18.51 -8.23 0.31
CA LEU A 464 18.21 -7.07 1.14
C LEU A 464 19.23 -6.98 2.30
N SER A 465 19.69 -5.77 2.57
CA SER A 465 20.62 -5.49 3.67
C SER A 465 20.03 -5.99 5.00
N PRO A 466 20.84 -6.66 5.86
CA PRO A 466 20.43 -7.04 7.21
C PRO A 466 19.94 -5.86 8.06
N SER A 467 20.37 -4.63 7.75
CA SER A 467 19.92 -3.40 8.42
C SER A 467 18.41 -3.15 8.29
N ALA A 468 17.73 -3.78 7.33
CA ALA A 468 16.27 -3.68 7.18
C ALA A 468 15.50 -4.40 8.30
N GLY A 469 16.15 -5.29 9.09
CA GLY A 469 15.48 -6.02 10.17
C GLY A 469 14.27 -6.80 9.65
N SER A 470 13.13 -6.71 10.34
CA SER A 470 11.87 -7.32 9.90
C SER A 470 11.17 -6.58 8.76
N SER A 471 11.67 -5.43 8.32
CA SER A 471 11.10 -4.72 7.16
C SER A 471 11.51 -5.38 5.86
N SER A 472 10.65 -5.28 4.85
CA SER A 472 10.87 -5.76 3.50
C SER A 472 11.43 -4.65 2.61
N GLY A 473 12.10 -5.00 1.52
CA GLY A 473 12.65 -4.06 0.56
C GLY A 473 12.05 -4.23 -0.83
N MET A 474 12.39 -3.32 -1.74
CA MET A 474 11.96 -3.42 -3.13
C MET A 474 13.03 -2.99 -4.14
N VAL A 475 12.92 -3.57 -5.33
CA VAL A 475 13.61 -3.18 -6.56
C VAL A 475 12.53 -2.91 -7.61
N ILE A 476 12.45 -1.67 -8.09
CA ILE A 476 11.49 -1.20 -9.10
C ILE A 476 12.17 -1.19 -10.46
N VAL A 477 11.49 -1.69 -11.50
CA VAL A 477 12.03 -1.76 -12.86
C VAL A 477 11.01 -1.23 -13.87
N ASP A 478 11.42 -0.26 -14.68
CA ASP A 478 10.58 0.29 -15.76
C ASP A 478 10.68 -0.55 -17.04
N GLY A 479 11.88 -1.08 -17.32
CA GLY A 479 12.12 -1.99 -18.43
C GLY A 479 11.69 -3.43 -18.13
N THR A 480 12.13 -4.31 -19.02
CA THR A 480 11.93 -5.76 -18.89
C THR A 480 12.97 -6.38 -17.96
N THR A 481 12.61 -7.50 -17.33
CA THR A 481 13.51 -8.32 -16.52
C THR A 481 13.67 -9.70 -17.15
N THR A 482 14.91 -10.10 -17.39
CA THR A 482 15.27 -11.46 -17.84
C THR A 482 16.21 -12.08 -16.81
N LEU A 483 15.73 -13.12 -16.12
CA LEU A 483 16.52 -13.87 -15.16
C LEU A 483 17.00 -15.18 -15.80
N GLY A 484 18.31 -15.45 -15.72
CA GLY A 484 18.85 -16.79 -16.01
C GLY A 484 18.29 -17.86 -15.07
N ASN A 485 18.80 -19.10 -15.17
CA ASN A 485 18.34 -20.19 -14.30
C ASN A 485 18.56 -19.85 -12.83
N GLY A 486 17.56 -20.10 -11.99
CA GLY A 486 17.64 -19.99 -10.54
C GLY A 486 18.53 -21.05 -9.92
N CYS A 487 18.52 -21.11 -8.60
CA CYS A 487 19.33 -22.08 -7.85
C CYS A 487 18.55 -23.35 -7.52
N VAL A 488 19.28 -24.44 -7.30
CA VAL A 488 18.68 -25.70 -6.82
C VAL A 488 18.15 -25.53 -5.39
N THR A 489 18.79 -24.66 -4.60
CA THR A 489 18.36 -24.27 -3.25
C THR A 489 17.58 -22.96 -3.28
N ASN A 490 16.87 -22.67 -2.19
CA ASN A 490 16.08 -21.44 -1.98
C ASN A 490 16.92 -20.18 -1.74
N SER A 491 18.03 -20.02 -2.46
CA SER A 491 19.06 -19.02 -2.19
C SER A 491 19.34 -18.05 -3.33
N CYS A 492 18.50 -18.03 -4.37
CA CYS A 492 18.64 -17.17 -5.55
C CYS A 492 17.32 -16.49 -5.90
N GLY A 493 17.38 -15.42 -6.68
CA GLY A 493 16.28 -14.46 -6.82
C GLY A 493 16.38 -13.34 -5.79
N PHE A 494 15.25 -12.90 -5.25
CA PHE A 494 15.14 -11.75 -4.36
C PHE A 494 14.94 -12.21 -2.91
N LEU A 495 15.98 -12.02 -2.11
CA LEU A 495 16.09 -12.50 -0.74
C LEU A 495 15.87 -11.35 0.23
N GLY A 496 15.06 -11.58 1.27
CA GLY A 496 14.88 -10.65 2.37
C GLY A 496 16.15 -10.45 3.22
N SER A 497 16.02 -9.72 4.33
CA SER A 497 17.15 -9.31 5.18
C SER A 497 17.85 -10.46 5.92
N GLY A 498 17.24 -11.66 5.92
CA GLY A 498 17.59 -12.79 6.77
C GLY A 498 16.79 -12.85 8.08
N THR A 499 15.97 -11.84 8.37
CA THR A 499 15.00 -11.88 9.47
C THR A 499 13.68 -12.49 8.99
N PRO A 500 13.06 -13.44 9.73
CA PRO A 500 11.74 -13.97 9.38
C PRO A 500 10.70 -12.85 9.15
N GLY A 501 9.88 -12.98 8.10
CA GLY A 501 8.91 -11.96 7.70
C GLY A 501 9.48 -10.78 6.88
N SER A 502 10.79 -10.76 6.61
CA SER A 502 11.41 -9.82 5.68
C SER A 502 11.52 -10.44 4.29
N TYR A 503 11.04 -9.71 3.28
CA TYR A 503 11.06 -10.10 1.87
C TYR A 503 11.74 -9.02 1.03
N LEU A 504 12.18 -9.41 -0.16
CA LEU A 504 12.60 -8.46 -1.19
C LEU A 504 11.66 -8.64 -2.39
N MET A 505 11.04 -7.54 -2.80
CA MET A 505 10.12 -7.51 -3.93
C MET A 505 10.83 -7.05 -5.19
N LEU A 506 10.63 -7.78 -6.29
CA LEU A 506 10.81 -7.25 -7.64
C LEU A 506 9.47 -6.66 -8.09
N LEU A 507 9.46 -5.37 -8.35
CA LEU A 507 8.31 -4.63 -8.86
C LEU A 507 8.59 -4.18 -10.28
N SER A 508 7.67 -4.46 -11.22
CA SER A 508 7.77 -3.92 -12.58
C SER A 508 6.48 -3.24 -13.00
N ILE A 509 6.64 -2.06 -13.62
CA ILE A 509 5.53 -1.31 -14.23
C ILE A 509 5.51 -1.44 -15.76
N TYR A 510 6.31 -2.35 -16.33
CA TYR A 510 6.33 -2.56 -17.77
C TYR A 510 4.95 -3.04 -18.23
N ASP A 511 4.31 -2.26 -19.10
CA ASP A 511 2.95 -2.53 -19.55
C ASP A 511 2.93 -3.45 -20.77
N SER A 512 2.88 -4.76 -20.48
CA SER A 512 2.77 -5.80 -21.50
C SER A 512 1.45 -5.76 -22.28
N ARG A 513 0.41 -5.05 -21.80
CA ARG A 513 -0.89 -4.95 -22.48
C ARG A 513 -0.79 -4.13 -23.77
N THR A 514 0.21 -3.26 -23.85
CA THR A 514 0.42 -2.36 -24.99
C THR A 514 1.08 -3.04 -26.19
N ASN A 515 1.88 -4.09 -25.96
CA ASN A 515 2.75 -4.68 -26.99
C ASN A 515 2.84 -6.21 -26.96
N GLY A 516 2.30 -6.88 -25.94
CA GLY A 516 2.32 -8.33 -25.79
C GLY A 516 3.65 -8.94 -25.34
N ASN A 517 4.68 -8.13 -25.06
CA ASN A 517 5.99 -8.62 -24.61
C ASN A 517 5.96 -9.00 -23.13
N SER A 518 6.77 -9.98 -22.74
CA SER A 518 6.91 -10.34 -21.31
C SER A 518 7.68 -9.26 -20.54
N ALA A 519 7.10 -8.82 -19.41
CA ALA A 519 7.75 -7.93 -18.46
C ALA A 519 8.82 -8.68 -17.65
N LEU A 520 8.56 -9.96 -17.34
CA LEU A 520 9.50 -10.85 -16.68
C LEU A 520 9.59 -12.17 -17.43
N VAL A 521 10.82 -12.57 -17.75
CA VAL A 521 11.14 -13.92 -18.21
C VAL A 521 12.13 -14.53 -17.23
N THR A 522 11.89 -15.77 -16.84
CA THR A 522 12.82 -16.51 -15.97
C THR A 522 13.26 -17.83 -16.60
N GLY A 523 14.46 -18.27 -16.25
CA GLY A 523 14.91 -19.63 -16.50
C GLY A 523 14.21 -20.65 -15.58
N ASN A 524 14.84 -21.80 -15.41
CA ASN A 524 14.33 -22.88 -14.58
C ASN A 524 14.79 -22.73 -13.12
N ASN A 525 14.35 -23.63 -12.23
CA ASN A 525 14.75 -23.73 -10.82
C ASN A 525 14.22 -22.61 -9.89
N PHE A 526 14.78 -22.50 -8.67
CA PHE A 526 14.21 -21.71 -7.59
C PHE A 526 14.54 -20.22 -7.68
N PHE A 527 13.51 -19.42 -7.47
CA PHE A 527 13.52 -17.97 -7.35
C PHE A 527 12.76 -17.55 -6.07
N SER A 528 13.48 -16.99 -5.11
CA SER A 528 12.89 -16.43 -3.88
C SER A 528 12.31 -15.05 -4.14
N GLY A 529 11.36 -14.64 -3.30
CA GLY A 529 10.90 -13.26 -3.19
C GLY A 529 9.47 -13.05 -3.65
N ILE A 530 9.07 -11.78 -3.64
CA ILE A 530 7.76 -11.31 -4.11
C ILE A 530 7.96 -10.76 -5.51
N TYR A 531 7.13 -11.19 -6.45
CA TYR A 531 7.20 -10.75 -7.84
C TYR A 531 5.90 -10.06 -8.20
N TYR A 532 5.95 -8.73 -8.30
CA TYR A 532 4.77 -7.89 -8.47
C TYR A 532 4.80 -7.12 -9.80
N LEU A 533 3.99 -7.56 -10.76
CA LEU A 533 3.97 -7.07 -12.14
C LEU A 533 2.52 -6.80 -12.60
N PRO A 534 1.83 -5.80 -12.03
CA PRO A 534 0.38 -5.61 -12.19
C PRO A 534 -0.07 -5.34 -13.63
N TYR A 535 0.86 -4.99 -14.53
CA TYR A 535 0.63 -4.76 -15.96
C TYR A 535 1.42 -5.72 -16.86
N GLY A 536 2.19 -6.62 -16.26
CA GLY A 536 3.16 -7.46 -16.94
C GLY A 536 2.63 -8.84 -17.30
N ILE A 537 3.06 -9.35 -18.45
CA ILE A 537 3.09 -10.77 -18.72
C ILE A 537 4.36 -11.33 -18.05
N VAL A 538 4.19 -12.38 -17.24
CA VAL A 538 5.29 -13.13 -16.65
C VAL A 538 5.37 -14.49 -17.32
N THR A 539 6.52 -14.82 -17.89
CA THR A 539 6.81 -16.11 -18.51
C THR A 539 7.86 -16.86 -17.68
N LEU A 540 7.48 -18.01 -17.12
CA LEU A 540 8.34 -18.81 -16.25
C LEU A 540 8.82 -20.08 -16.96
N GLY A 541 10.09 -20.43 -16.74
CA GLY A 541 10.68 -21.66 -17.22
C GLY A 541 10.06 -22.92 -16.59
N ASN A 542 10.51 -24.08 -17.05
CA ASN A 542 10.12 -25.35 -16.44
C ASN A 542 10.78 -25.52 -15.07
N ASP A 543 10.16 -26.31 -14.19
CA ASP A 543 10.69 -26.64 -12.86
C ASP A 543 10.96 -25.41 -11.97
N ALA A 544 10.41 -24.24 -12.35
CA ALA A 544 10.64 -23.01 -11.63
C ALA A 544 9.87 -23.01 -10.30
N LYS A 545 10.43 -22.35 -9.28
CA LYS A 545 9.82 -22.31 -7.94
C LYS A 545 9.80 -20.90 -7.38
N PHE A 546 8.65 -20.49 -6.84
CA PHE A 546 8.40 -19.12 -6.36
C PHE A 546 7.72 -19.11 -4.99
N THR A 547 7.89 -18.02 -4.26
CA THR A 547 7.18 -17.77 -2.99
C THR A 547 5.84 -17.08 -3.23
N GLU A 548 5.82 -16.00 -4.00
CA GLU A 548 4.59 -15.29 -4.38
C GLU A 548 4.78 -14.63 -5.75
N LEU A 549 3.69 -14.60 -6.51
CA LEU A 549 3.67 -13.98 -7.82
C LEU A 549 2.30 -13.34 -8.09
N SER A 550 2.32 -12.04 -8.32
CA SER A 550 1.17 -11.23 -8.70
C SER A 550 1.43 -10.57 -10.04
N ALA A 551 0.62 -10.84 -11.05
CA ALA A 551 0.80 -10.23 -12.38
C ALA A 551 -0.48 -10.12 -13.20
N TRP A 552 -0.47 -9.25 -14.21
CA TRP A 552 -1.60 -9.15 -15.15
C TRP A 552 -1.89 -10.47 -15.88
N LYS A 553 -0.83 -11.14 -16.35
CA LYS A 553 -0.92 -12.45 -17.01
C LYS A 553 0.24 -13.35 -16.60
N LEU A 554 -0.06 -14.60 -16.33
CA LEU A 554 0.94 -15.63 -16.04
C LEU A 554 1.00 -16.69 -17.14
N VAL A 555 2.21 -17.02 -17.57
CA VAL A 555 2.51 -18.13 -18.49
C VAL A 555 3.56 -19.01 -17.83
N LEU A 556 3.12 -20.15 -17.30
CA LEU A 556 3.92 -21.03 -16.47
C LEU A 556 4.34 -22.29 -17.23
N GLY A 557 5.62 -22.63 -17.18
CA GLY A 557 6.17 -23.86 -17.73
C GLY A 557 5.67 -25.13 -17.03
N ASN A 558 6.21 -26.27 -17.44
CA ASN A 558 5.90 -27.58 -16.85
C ASN A 558 6.59 -27.75 -15.48
N ASN A 559 6.03 -28.59 -14.63
CA ASN A 559 6.58 -29.02 -13.34
C ASN A 559 6.91 -27.87 -12.37
N LEU A 560 6.25 -26.73 -12.54
CA LEU A 560 6.43 -25.58 -11.66
C LEU A 560 5.92 -25.89 -10.25
N ARG A 561 6.58 -25.34 -9.23
CA ARG A 561 6.08 -25.40 -7.85
C ARG A 561 6.05 -24.03 -7.19
N LEU A 562 4.85 -23.57 -6.84
CA LEU A 562 4.67 -22.39 -6.01
C LEU A 562 4.47 -22.81 -4.56
N ASN A 563 5.24 -22.22 -3.64
CA ASN A 563 5.12 -22.44 -2.22
C ASN A 563 4.79 -21.11 -1.52
N TYR A 564 3.49 -20.82 -1.36
CA TYR A 564 3.05 -19.60 -0.70
C TYR A 564 3.47 -19.56 0.77
N ASP A 565 4.00 -18.41 1.20
CA ASP A 565 4.35 -18.15 2.59
C ASP A 565 3.26 -17.30 3.27
N GLN A 566 2.65 -17.84 4.32
CA GLN A 566 1.60 -17.18 5.10
C GLN A 566 2.05 -15.83 5.71
N GLY A 567 3.35 -15.61 5.89
CA GLY A 567 3.90 -14.32 6.33
C GLY A 567 3.63 -13.16 5.36
N LEU A 568 3.29 -13.46 4.11
CA LEU A 568 3.01 -12.47 3.07
C LEU A 568 1.64 -11.78 3.19
N ALA A 569 0.75 -12.30 4.03
CA ALA A 569 -0.52 -11.64 4.32
C ALA A 569 -0.35 -10.30 5.07
N ASN A 570 0.82 -10.05 5.66
CA ASN A 570 1.13 -8.80 6.37
C ASN A 570 2.58 -8.36 6.11
N VAL A 571 2.83 -7.68 5.00
CA VAL A 571 4.17 -7.21 4.62
C VAL A 571 4.30 -5.71 4.84
N PHE A 572 5.34 -5.32 5.57
CA PHE A 572 5.73 -3.92 5.73
C PHE A 572 7.02 -3.65 4.97
N PHE A 573 7.01 -2.70 4.03
CA PHE A 573 8.21 -2.27 3.34
C PHE A 573 9.03 -1.32 4.22
N SER A 574 10.30 -1.09 3.90
CA SER A 574 11.18 -0.11 4.58
C SER A 574 11.01 1.31 4.03
N SER A 575 10.21 1.47 2.98
CA SER A 575 10.12 2.68 2.15
C SER A 575 8.66 2.92 1.72
N GLY A 576 8.32 4.16 1.36
CA GLY A 576 7.00 4.65 0.92
C GLY A 576 5.88 4.55 1.94
N PRO A 577 4.61 4.42 1.49
CA PRO A 577 3.44 4.76 2.31
C PRO A 577 3.27 3.85 3.53
N SER A 578 3.79 2.62 3.46
CA SER A 578 3.82 1.69 4.59
C SER A 578 5.15 1.67 5.33
N GLY A 579 6.17 2.45 4.93
CA GLY A 579 7.56 2.23 5.32
C GLY A 579 8.08 3.01 6.51
N SER A 580 7.62 4.25 6.68
CA SER A 580 8.11 5.15 7.73
C SER A 580 7.14 5.24 8.91
N TYR A 581 7.71 5.30 10.11
CA TYR A 581 7.05 5.77 11.32
C TYR A 581 6.88 7.28 11.22
N SER A 582 5.63 7.70 11.27
CA SER A 582 5.24 9.10 11.38
C SER A 582 4.65 9.38 12.77
N VAL A 583 4.86 10.59 13.28
CA VAL A 583 4.29 11.02 14.56
C VAL A 583 2.78 11.13 14.43
N ILE A 584 2.05 10.46 15.34
CA ILE A 584 0.60 10.62 15.46
C ILE A 584 0.33 11.99 16.08
N LYS A 585 -0.14 12.94 15.27
CA LYS A 585 -0.44 14.30 15.72
C LYS A 585 -1.46 14.27 16.87
N GLY A 586 -1.22 15.07 17.91
CA GLY A 586 -2.07 15.14 19.11
C GLY A 586 -1.69 14.16 20.23
N THR A 587 -0.71 13.28 20.01
CA THR A 587 -0.21 12.35 21.05
C THR A 587 0.98 12.89 21.85
N TYR A 588 1.53 14.05 21.42
CA TYR A 588 2.62 14.71 22.11
C TYR A 588 2.23 15.11 23.54
N GLN A 589 3.01 14.68 24.51
CA GLN A 589 2.87 15.06 25.91
C GLN A 589 4.24 15.38 26.50
N SER A 590 4.40 16.57 27.07
CA SER A 590 5.57 16.96 27.87
C SER A 590 5.18 16.98 29.35
N LYS A 591 6.04 16.42 30.21
CA LYS A 591 5.85 16.27 31.67
C LYS A 591 7.11 16.71 32.45
#